data_AF-A0A660A7Y6-F1
#
_entry.id   AF-A0A660A7Y6-F1
#
_cell.length_a   1.000
_cell.length_b   1.000
_cell.length_c   1.000
_cell.angle_alpha   90.00
_cell.angle_beta   90.00
_cell.angle_gamma   90.00
#
_symmetry.space_group_name_H-M   'P 1'
#
loop_
_entity.id
_entity.type
_entity.pdbx_description
1 polymer ?
#
loop_
_entity_poly.entity_id
_entity_poly.type
_entity_poly.pdbx_seq_one_letter_code
_entity_poly.pdbx_strand_id
1 'polypeptide(L)' 'MTYQETLDWIHRRLTFGIKPGLERMLWVLNQLGNPQERIKGIHVVGTNGKGSTVNNLQHIFTAAGYE' A
#
# COMPACT_ATOMS: atom_id res chain seq x y z
N MET A 1 -16.00 -3.81 -16.15
CA MET A 1 -14.79 -2.97 -16.16
C MET A 1 -13.65 -3.77 -16.74
N THR A 2 -13.06 -3.31 -17.84
CA THR A 2 -11.79 -3.81 -18.35
C THR A 2 -10.64 -3.33 -17.45
N TYR A 3 -9.44 -3.89 -17.64
CA TYR A 3 -8.23 -3.41 -16.96
C TYR A 3 -8.03 -1.90 -17.16
N GLN A 4 -8.16 -1.43 -18.41
CA GLN A 4 -7.97 -0.02 -18.75
C GLN A 4 -9.04 0.87 -18.10
N GLU A 5 -10.31 0.46 -18.14
CA GLU A 5 -11.40 1.21 -17.50
C GLU A 5 -11.19 1.34 -15.98
N THR A 6 -10.65 0.29 -15.34
CA THR A 6 -10.36 0.30 -13.90
C THR A 6 -9.19 1.24 -13.57
N LEU A 7 -8.13 1.17 -14.37
CA LEU A 7 -6.94 2.01 -14.20
C LEU A 7 -7.30 3.50 -14.34
N ASP A 8 -8.07 3.84 -15.37
CA ASP A 8 -8.56 5.20 -15.62
C ASP A 8 -9.44 5.70 -14.47
N TRP A 9 -10.32 4.83 -13.95
CA TRP A 9 -11.18 5.15 -12.82
C TRP A 9 -10.38 5.48 -11.54
N ILE A 10 -9.31 4.72 -11.25
CA ILE A 10 -8.44 4.95 -10.07
C ILE A 10 -7.73 6.31 -10.19
N HIS A 11 -7.12 6.60 -11.34
CA HIS A 11 -6.32 7.82 -11.51
C HIS A 11 -7.14 9.11 -11.51
N ARG A 12 -8.42 9.06 -11.93
CA ARG A 12 -9.34 10.21 -11.86
C ARG A 12 -9.65 10.70 -10.45
N ARG A 13 -9.31 9.94 -9.40
CA ARG A 13 -9.57 10.32 -7.99
C ARG A 13 -8.54 11.31 -7.42
N LEU A 14 -7.45 11.58 -8.13
CA LEU A 14 -6.34 12.44 -7.66
C LEU A 14 -6.54 13.95 -7.90
N THR A 15 -7.67 14.36 -8.47
CA THR A 15 -7.93 15.74 -8.94
C THR A 15 -7.83 16.82 -7.85
N PHE A 16 -7.94 16.45 -6.56
CA PHE A 16 -7.99 17.41 -5.44
C PHE A 16 -6.73 17.43 -4.54
N GLY A 17 -5.62 16.81 -4.99
CA GLY A 17 -4.36 16.80 -4.24
C GLY A 17 -4.37 15.93 -2.98
N ILE A 18 -3.32 16.04 -2.15
CA ILE A 18 -3.18 15.26 -0.92
C ILE A 18 -4.08 15.87 0.16
N LYS A 19 -4.99 15.06 0.72
CA LYS A 19 -5.75 15.41 1.93
C LYS A 19 -5.22 14.55 3.09
N PRO A 20 -4.39 15.14 3.99
CA PRO A 20 -3.86 14.45 5.17
C PRO A 20 -4.98 13.98 6.12
N GLY A 21 -4.63 13.06 7.02
CA GLY A 21 -5.56 12.43 7.95
C GLY A 21 -5.84 10.96 7.62
N LEU A 22 -6.11 10.17 8.64
CA LEU A 22 -6.34 8.72 8.52
C LEU A 22 -7.82 8.34 8.53
N GLU A 23 -8.73 9.27 8.80
CA GLU A 23 -10.14 9.03 9.08
C GLU A 23 -10.82 8.32 7.89
N ARG A 24 -10.55 8.77 6.67
CA ARG A 24 -11.07 8.14 5.44
C ARG A 24 -10.53 6.73 5.24
N MET A 25 -9.24 6.53 5.52
CA MET A 25 -8.60 5.22 5.34
C MET A 25 -9.11 4.23 6.39
N LEU A 26 -9.19 4.66 7.65
CA LEU A 26 -9.74 3.86 8.76
C LEU A 26 -11.20 3.48 8.50
N TRP A 27 -12.02 4.41 7.97
CA TRP A 27 -13.39 4.09 7.56
C TRP A 27 -13.43 2.97 6.51
N VAL A 28 -12.61 3.06 5.45
CA VAL A 28 -12.51 2.01 4.42
C VAL A 28 -12.03 0.69 5.00
N LEU A 29 -10.98 0.69 5.82
CA LEU A 29 -10.44 -0.53 6.44
C LEU A 29 -11.48 -1.23 7.33
N ASN A 30 -12.27 -0.46 8.08
CA ASN A 30 -13.36 -1.00 8.89
C ASN A 30 -14.43 -1.68 8.01
N GLN A 31 -14.79 -1.09 6.86
CA GLN A 31 -15.71 -1.74 5.91
C GLN A 31 -15.14 -3.03 5.30
N LEU A 32 -13.80 -3.16 5.25
CA LEU A 32 -13.11 -4.34 4.73
C LEU A 32 -12.79 -5.38 5.82
N GLY A 33 -13.27 -5.19 7.05
CA GLY A 33 -13.02 -6.13 8.16
C GLY A 33 -11.60 -6.04 8.74
N ASN A 34 -11.01 -4.84 8.73
CA ASN A 34 -9.70 -4.53 9.33
C ASN A 34 -8.55 -5.44 8.87
N PRO A 35 -8.32 -5.60 7.54
CA PRO A 35 -7.27 -6.48 7.03
C PRO A 35 -5.86 -6.11 7.51
N GLN A 36 -5.61 -4.84 7.81
CA GLN A 36 -4.34 -4.33 8.34
C GLN A 36 -3.90 -5.01 9.64
N GLU A 37 -4.85 -5.52 10.45
CA GLU A 37 -4.54 -6.20 11.72
C GLU A 37 -3.96 -7.60 11.52
N ARG A 38 -4.09 -8.14 10.31
CA ARG A 38 -3.62 -9.50 9.96
C ARG A 38 -2.34 -9.49 9.14
N ILE A 39 -1.84 -8.31 8.78
CA ILE A 39 -0.62 -8.17 7.96
C ILE A 39 0.60 -8.42 8.84
N LYS A 40 1.37 -9.46 8.53
CA LYS A 40 2.73 -9.64 9.04
C LYS A 40 3.68 -8.87 8.13
N GLY A 41 3.91 -7.60 8.44
CA GLY A 41 4.64 -6.69 7.57
C GLY A 41 5.68 -5.86 8.29
N ILE A 42 6.63 -5.33 7.52
CA ILE A 42 7.63 -4.37 7.98
C ILE A 42 7.27 -3.00 7.42
N HIS A 43 7.12 -2.00 8.29
CA HIS A 43 6.83 -0.62 7.87
C HIS A 43 8.15 0.15 7.67
N VAL A 44 8.44 0.55 6.43
CA VAL A 44 9.65 1.32 6.09
C VAL A 44 9.30 2.79 5.82
N VAL A 45 9.86 3.71 6.61
CA VAL A 45 9.71 5.17 6.44
C VAL A 45 11.07 5.83 6.18
N GLY A 46 11.07 7.04 5.60
CA GLY A 46 12.28 7.83 5.38
C GLY A 46 12.21 8.69 4.12
N THR A 47 13.08 9.69 4.00
CA THR A 47 13.12 10.57 2.81
C THR A 47 13.68 9.81 1.60
N ASN A 48 14.77 9.08 1.78
CA ASN A 48 15.48 8.33 0.73
C ASN A 48 15.59 6.84 1.08
N GLY A 49 15.85 5.99 0.09
CA GLY A 49 16.19 4.58 0.31
C GLY A 49 15.05 3.62 0.66
N LYS A 50 13.80 4.10 0.78
CA LYS A 50 12.62 3.24 1.05
C LYS A 50 12.48 2.12 0.02
N GLY A 51 12.52 2.47 -1.27
CA GLY A 51 12.35 1.52 -2.37
C GLY A 51 13.48 0.48 -2.43
N SER A 52 14.73 0.92 -2.34
CA SER A 52 15.88 -0.01 -2.36
C SER A 52 15.92 -0.91 -1.12
N THR A 53 15.54 -0.40 0.05
CA THR A 53 15.47 -1.19 1.28
C THR A 53 14.38 -2.27 1.19
N VAL A 54 13.17 -1.90 0.76
CA VAL A 54 12.07 -2.88 0.57
C VAL A 54 12.44 -3.93 -0.48
N ASN A 55 13.10 -3.53 -1.57
CA ASN A 55 13.58 -4.46 -2.58
C ASN A 55 14.57 -5.47 -1.99
N ASN A 56 15.59 -5.00 -1.25
CA ASN A 56 16.56 -5.89 -0.63
C ASN A 56 15.92 -6.84 0.38
N LEU A 57 15.00 -6.33 1.22
CA LEU A 57 14.25 -7.15 2.17
C LEU A 57 13.42 -8.22 1.45
N GLN A 58 12.74 -7.87 0.36
CA GLN A 58 11.99 -8.83 -0.45
C GLN A 58 12.92 -9.95 -0.95
N HIS A 59 14.05 -9.61 -1.57
CA HIS A 59 15.01 -10.61 -2.06
C HIS A 59 15.54 -11.51 -0.94
N ILE A 60 15.88 -10.95 0.22
CA ILE A 60 16.36 -11.72 1.37
C ILE A 60 15.28 -12.69 1.86
N PHE A 61 14.05 -12.21 2.05
CA PHE A 61 12.96 -13.05 2.56
C PHE A 61 12.54 -14.13 1.58
N THR A 62 12.41 -13.80 0.29
CA THR A 62 12.16 -14.79 -0.76
C THR A 62 13.28 -15.83 -0.82
N ALA A 63 14.55 -15.43 -0.76
CA ALA A 63 15.68 -16.37 -0.73
C ALA A 63 15.70 -17.23 0.54
N ALA A 64 15.18 -16.71 1.65
CA ALA A 64 15.02 -17.44 2.91
C ALA A 64 13.74 -18.30 2.97
N GLY A 65 12.95 -18.38 1.89
CA GLY A 65 11.75 -19.21 1.80
C GLY A 65 10.50 -18.63 2.47
N TYR A 66 10.49 -17.31 2.74
CA TYR A 66 9.29 -16.61 3.17
C TYR A 66 8.44 -16.25 1.93
N GLU A 67 7.13 -16.45 2.05
CA GLU A 67 6.11 -16.05 1.08
C GLU A 67 5.58 -14.63 1.33
#